data_AF-A0A517WEG8-F1
#
_entry.id   AF-A0A517WEG8-F1
#
_cell.length_a   1.000
_cell.length_b   1.000
_cell.length_c   1.000
_cell.angle_alpha   90.00
_cell.angle_beta   90.00
_cell.angle_gamma   90.00
#
_symmetry.space_group_name_H-M   'P 1'
#
loop_
_entity.id
_entity.type
_entity.pdbx_description
1 polymer ?
#
loop_
_entity_poly.entity_id
_entity_poly.type
_entity_poly.pdbx_seq_one_letter_code
_entity_poly.pdbx_strand_id
1 'polypeptide(L)'
;MTNDLPPASATSSTDANPRQPGLTVSQFQAVIHKMFFEKDQSRGIEGTFMWFMEEVGELSSALRENDDPQNLEEEFADVLAWLATMANVAGVDLEQAVSRKYVQGCPRCNEAVCTCDLSWKP
;
A
#
# COMPACT_ATOMS: atom_id res chain seq x y z
N MET A 1 -29.35 -25.54 49.00
CA MET A 1 -28.64 -25.49 47.70
C MET A 1 -28.57 -24.03 47.30
N THR A 2 -27.35 -23.47 47.23
CA THR A 2 -26.94 -22.24 46.51
C THR A 2 -27.62 -20.92 46.95
N ASN A 3 -26.94 -19.87 47.41
CA ASN A 3 -25.75 -19.25 46.83
C ASN A 3 -24.89 -18.55 47.88
N ASP A 4 -23.62 -18.93 47.94
CA ASP A 4 -22.54 -18.13 48.47
C ASP A 4 -22.23 -16.96 47.52
N LEU A 5 -21.96 -15.78 48.07
CA LEU A 5 -21.25 -14.73 47.32
C LEU A 5 -19.76 -15.09 47.22
N PRO A 6 -19.13 -14.99 46.04
CA PRO A 6 -17.69 -14.81 45.94
C PRO A 6 -17.31 -13.30 45.93
N PRO A 7 -16.06 -12.96 46.32
CA PRO A 7 -15.61 -11.58 46.47
C PRO A 7 -15.15 -10.94 45.16
N ALA A 8 -14.97 -9.62 45.20
CA ALA A 8 -14.47 -8.77 44.12
C ALA A 8 -13.07 -9.16 43.63
N SER A 9 -12.90 -9.17 42.31
CA SER A 9 -11.58 -9.13 41.65
C SER A 9 -11.64 -8.09 40.54
N ALA A 10 -10.98 -6.96 40.79
CA ALA A 10 -10.64 -6.00 39.76
C ALA A 10 -9.59 -6.60 38.81
N THR A 11 -9.87 -6.60 37.52
CA THR A 11 -8.82 -6.53 36.50
C THR A 11 -9.26 -5.55 35.44
N SER A 12 -8.83 -4.31 35.63
CA SER A 12 -8.69 -3.31 34.57
C SER A 12 -7.69 -3.84 33.54
N SER A 13 -8.17 -4.37 32.43
CA SER A 13 -7.35 -4.56 31.24
C SER A 13 -7.63 -3.42 30.29
N THR A 14 -7.05 -2.25 30.59
CA THR A 14 -6.77 -1.24 29.58
C THR A 14 -5.73 -1.83 28.62
N ASP A 15 -6.20 -2.52 27.58
CA ASP A 15 -5.41 -2.77 26.37
C ASP A 15 -5.29 -1.45 25.59
N ALA A 16 -4.64 -0.48 26.22
CA ALA A 16 -4.11 0.69 25.52
C ALA A 16 -2.73 0.29 25.00
N ASN A 17 -2.70 -0.67 24.06
CA ASN A 17 -1.55 -0.78 23.17
C ASN A 17 -1.73 0.36 22.15
N PRO A 18 -0.91 1.44 22.19
CA PRO A 18 -0.99 2.43 21.13
C PRO A 18 -0.68 1.71 19.82
N ARG A 19 -1.69 1.53 18.96
CA ARG A 19 -1.48 1.05 17.59
C ARG A 19 -0.36 1.90 17.01
N GLN A 20 0.73 1.23 16.61
CA GLN A 20 1.75 1.87 15.78
C GLN A 20 1.00 2.61 14.66
N PRO A 21 1.31 3.89 14.41
CA PRO A 21 0.73 4.59 13.27
C PRO A 21 0.96 3.73 12.03
N GLY A 22 -0.11 3.43 11.29
CA GLY A 22 0.02 2.65 10.06
C GLY A 22 0.97 3.33 9.07
N LEU A 23 1.58 2.54 8.19
CA LEU A 23 2.44 3.05 7.12
C LEU A 23 1.63 3.95 6.18
N THR A 24 2.08 5.19 5.97
CA THR A 24 1.49 6.09 4.96
C THR A 24 2.18 5.94 3.61
N VAL A 25 1.52 6.42 2.54
CA VAL A 25 2.11 6.42 1.19
C VAL A 25 3.37 7.30 1.15
N SER A 26 3.33 8.46 1.81
CA SER A 26 4.50 9.35 1.91
C SER A 26 5.66 8.71 2.66
N GLN A 27 5.40 7.98 3.76
CA GLN A 27 6.43 7.26 4.51
C GLN A 27 7.04 6.15 3.66
N PHE A 28 6.22 5.36 2.97
CA PHE A 28 6.70 4.30 2.08
C PHE A 28 7.58 4.86 0.95
N GLN A 29 7.09 5.88 0.25
CA GLN A 29 7.83 6.52 -0.83
C GLN A 29 9.19 7.07 -0.34
N ALA A 30 9.23 7.66 0.85
CA ALA A 30 10.46 8.19 1.46
C ALA A 30 11.46 7.09 1.84
N VAL A 31 11.00 5.93 2.32
CA VAL A 31 11.86 4.76 2.60
C VAL A 31 12.53 4.28 1.30
N ILE A 32 11.75 4.09 0.23
CA ILE A 32 12.27 3.69 -1.09
C ILE A 32 13.27 4.72 -1.62
N HIS A 33 12.93 6.01 -1.55
CA HIS A 33 13.83 7.09 -1.96
C HIS A 33 15.16 7.03 -1.21
N LYS A 34 15.11 6.87 0.12
CA LYS A 34 16.32 6.81 0.96
C LYS A 34 17.23 5.64 0.59
N MET A 35 16.65 4.50 0.20
CA MET A 35 17.40 3.27 -0.07
C MET A 35 18.06 3.26 -1.45
N PHE A 36 17.38 3.78 -2.49
CA PHE A 36 17.75 3.46 -3.87
C PHE A 36 17.92 4.67 -4.81
N PHE A 37 17.45 5.86 -4.42
CA PHE A 37 17.24 6.97 -5.35
C PHE A 37 18.46 7.37 -6.19
N GLU A 38 19.66 7.44 -5.62
CA GLU A 38 20.86 7.84 -6.37
C GLU A 38 21.13 6.89 -7.56
N LYS A 39 20.97 5.59 -7.34
CA LYS A 39 21.15 4.57 -8.39
C LYS A 39 20.02 4.68 -9.42
N ASP A 40 18.79 4.83 -8.96
CA ASP A 40 17.62 4.87 -9.83
C ASP A 40 17.61 6.12 -10.72
N GLN A 41 18.00 7.26 -10.15
CA GLN A 41 18.15 8.50 -10.89
C GLN A 41 19.21 8.36 -11.99
N SER A 42 20.33 7.68 -11.70
CA SER A 42 21.37 7.44 -12.71
C SER A 42 20.92 6.51 -13.84
N ARG A 43 20.05 5.53 -13.54
CA ARG A 43 19.43 4.63 -14.52
C ARG A 43 18.39 5.33 -15.40
N GLY A 44 17.79 6.41 -14.87
CA GLY A 44 16.77 7.18 -15.57
C GLY A 44 15.41 6.49 -15.62
N ILE A 45 14.41 7.22 -16.13
CA ILE A 45 13.01 6.78 -16.10
C ILE A 45 12.75 5.56 -16.98
N GLU A 46 13.37 5.48 -18.17
CA GLU A 46 13.17 4.37 -19.10
C GLU A 46 13.70 3.05 -18.53
N GLY A 47 14.91 3.05 -17.97
CA GLY A 47 15.47 1.86 -17.33
C GLY A 47 14.70 1.47 -16.07
N THR A 48 14.22 2.44 -15.29
CA THR A 48 13.40 2.17 -14.10
C THR A 48 12.04 1.58 -14.47
N PHE A 49 11.43 2.04 -15.57
CA PHE A 49 10.18 1.48 -16.09
C PHE A 49 10.35 0.01 -16.52
N MET A 50 11.49 -0.36 -17.10
CA MET A 50 11.76 -1.75 -17.45
C MET A 50 11.80 -2.67 -16.22
N TRP A 51 12.44 -2.23 -15.14
CA TRP A 51 12.42 -2.98 -13.87
C TRP A 51 11.02 -3.07 -13.30
N PHE A 52 10.26 -1.97 -13.27
CA PHE A 52 8.85 -2.03 -12.85
C PHE A 52 8.02 -3.06 -13.65
N MET A 53 8.25 -3.16 -14.96
CA MET A 53 7.56 -4.15 -15.79
C MET A 53 7.99 -5.59 -15.54
N GLU A 54 9.23 -5.82 -15.10
CA GLU A 54 9.74 -7.13 -14.67
C GLU A 54 8.94 -7.64 -13.46
N GLU A 55 8.83 -6.82 -12.42
CA GLU A 55 8.07 -7.13 -11.19
C GLU A 55 6.58 -7.36 -11.46
N VAL A 56 5.99 -6.61 -12.40
CA VAL A 56 4.61 -6.85 -12.83
C VAL A 56 4.47 -8.24 -13.50
N GLY A 57 5.51 -8.70 -14.20
CA GLY A 57 5.58 -10.03 -14.79
C GLY A 57 5.74 -11.13 -13.74
N GLU A 58 6.55 -10.89 -12.71
CA GLU A 58 6.74 -11.81 -11.58
C GLU A 58 5.45 -11.93 -10.76
N LEU A 59 4.81 -10.81 -10.41
CA LEU A 59 3.47 -10.80 -9.81
C LEU A 59 2.43 -11.54 -10.66
N SER A 60 2.44 -11.35 -11.98
CA SER A 60 1.55 -12.07 -12.88
C SER A 60 1.79 -13.58 -12.85
N SER A 61 3.03 -14.02 -12.64
CA SER A 61 3.38 -15.43 -12.55
C SER A 61 2.93 -16.00 -11.21
N ALA A 62 3.21 -15.32 -10.10
CA ALA A 62 2.77 -15.71 -8.77
C ALA A 62 1.23 -15.83 -8.66
N LEU A 63 0.49 -14.88 -9.26
CA LEU A 63 -0.98 -14.93 -9.31
C LEU A 63 -1.51 -16.12 -10.12
N ARG A 64 -0.79 -16.55 -11.15
CA ARG A 64 -1.20 -17.66 -12.01
C ARG A 64 -0.93 -19.02 -11.35
N GLU A 65 0.17 -19.13 -10.61
CA GLU A 65 0.56 -20.35 -9.89
C GLU A 65 -0.29 -20.51 -8.63
N ASN A 66 -0.44 -19.43 -7.84
CA ASN A 66 -1.34 -19.34 -6.68
C ASN A 66 -1.19 -20.51 -5.68
N ASP A 67 0.04 -20.98 -5.50
CA ASP A 67 0.42 -22.07 -4.60
C ASP A 67 1.43 -21.63 -3.52
N ASP A 68 2.10 -20.50 -3.71
CA ASP A 68 2.98 -19.85 -2.74
C ASP A 68 2.46 -18.47 -2.30
N PRO A 69 1.74 -18.39 -1.16
CA PRO A 69 1.24 -17.12 -0.62
C PRO A 69 2.34 -16.16 -0.18
N GLN A 70 3.51 -16.66 0.25
CA GLN A 70 4.62 -15.80 0.67
C GLN A 70 5.20 -15.08 -0.54
N ASN A 71 5.48 -15.84 -1.61
CA ASN A 71 5.94 -15.26 -2.87
C ASN A 71 4.94 -14.22 -3.38
N LEU A 72 3.63 -14.54 -3.37
CA LEU A 72 2.61 -13.59 -3.80
C LEU A 72 2.63 -12.26 -3.01
N GLU A 73 2.79 -12.32 -1.69
CA GLU A 73 2.93 -11.12 -0.84
C GLU A 73 4.18 -10.30 -1.19
N GLU A 74 5.31 -10.97 -1.46
CA GLU A 74 6.57 -10.35 -1.89
C GLU A 74 6.40 -9.61 -3.23
N GLU A 75 5.83 -10.28 -4.24
CA GLU A 75 5.63 -9.67 -5.56
C GLU A 75 4.70 -8.45 -5.55
N PHE A 76 3.67 -8.46 -4.69
CA PHE A 76 2.83 -7.27 -4.48
C PHE A 76 3.62 -6.11 -3.86
N ALA A 77 4.51 -6.42 -2.93
CA ALA A 77 5.38 -5.42 -2.30
C ALA A 77 6.38 -4.85 -3.30
N ASP A 78 6.97 -5.67 -4.16
CA ASP A 78 7.97 -5.26 -5.14
C ASP A 78 7.35 -4.38 -6.24
N VAL A 79 6.18 -4.74 -6.78
CA VAL A 79 5.45 -3.87 -7.72
C VAL A 79 5.17 -2.50 -7.11
N LEU A 80 4.78 -2.45 -5.83
CA LEU A 80 4.54 -1.18 -5.13
C LEU A 80 5.86 -0.39 -4.92
N ALA A 81 6.95 -1.07 -4.56
CA ALA A 81 8.27 -0.46 -4.38
C ALA A 81 8.77 0.17 -5.67
N TRP A 82 8.66 -0.54 -6.80
CA TRP A 82 9.10 -0.04 -8.10
C TRP A 82 8.21 1.06 -8.67
N LEU A 83 6.91 1.05 -8.36
CA LEU A 83 6.03 2.21 -8.62
C LEU A 83 6.50 3.45 -7.85
N ALA A 84 6.86 3.30 -6.57
CA ALA A 84 7.40 4.39 -5.77
C ALA A 84 8.78 4.85 -6.28
N THR A 85 9.62 3.93 -6.73
CA THR A 85 10.91 4.24 -7.39
C THR A 85 10.70 5.11 -8.63
N MET A 86 9.78 4.73 -9.52
CA MET A 86 9.44 5.55 -10.69
C MET A 86 8.92 6.94 -10.30
N ALA A 87 8.07 7.01 -9.28
CA ALA A 87 7.54 8.28 -8.79
C ALA A 87 8.66 9.19 -8.26
N ASN A 88 9.62 8.63 -7.52
CA ASN A 88 10.81 9.36 -7.05
C ASN A 88 11.63 9.90 -8.23
N VAL A 89 11.95 9.05 -9.21
CA VAL A 89 12.71 9.45 -10.41
C VAL A 89 11.98 10.53 -11.22
N ALA A 90 10.64 10.45 -11.31
CA ALA A 90 9.81 11.41 -12.02
C ALA A 90 9.47 12.69 -11.22
N GLY A 91 9.88 12.79 -9.94
CA GLY A 91 9.55 13.91 -9.08
C GLY A 91 8.05 14.01 -8.72
N VAL A 92 7.35 12.87 -8.66
CA VAL A 92 5.93 12.78 -8.34
C VAL A 92 5.74 12.44 -6.86
N ASP A 93 4.99 13.26 -6.13
CA ASP A 93 4.49 12.92 -4.79
C ASP A 93 3.25 12.02 -4.90
N LEU A 94 3.40 10.74 -4.52
CA LEU A 94 2.33 9.75 -4.66
C LEU A 94 1.15 10.02 -3.73
N GLU A 95 1.40 10.40 -2.48
CA GLU A 95 0.34 10.64 -1.50
C GLU A 95 -0.53 11.81 -1.95
N GLN A 96 0.09 12.90 -2.41
CA GLN A 96 -0.63 14.03 -2.98
C GLN A 96 -1.36 13.64 -4.28
N ALA A 97 -0.74 12.85 -5.17
CA ALA A 97 -1.37 12.42 -6.42
C ALA A 97 -2.61 11.56 -6.17
N VAL A 98 -2.51 10.57 -5.28
CA VAL A 98 -3.62 9.70 -4.87
C VAL A 98 -4.69 10.51 -4.15
N SER A 99 -4.31 11.40 -3.23
CA SER A 99 -5.24 12.24 -2.48
C SER A 99 -6.08 13.12 -3.39
N ARG A 100 -5.44 13.79 -4.36
CA ARG A 100 -6.15 14.61 -5.35
C ARG A 100 -7.09 13.79 -6.24
N LYS A 101 -6.72 12.56 -6.59
CA LYS A 101 -7.46 11.77 -7.57
C LYS A 101 -8.60 10.95 -6.98
N TYR A 102 -8.42 10.38 -5.78
CA TYR A 102 -9.32 9.34 -5.28
C TYR A 102 -9.87 9.59 -3.87
N VAL A 103 -9.23 10.45 -3.06
CA VAL A 103 -9.65 10.64 -1.65
C VAL A 103 -10.80 11.65 -1.52
N GLN A 104 -11.01 12.53 -2.52
CA GLN A 104 -12.09 13.52 -2.50
C GLN A 104 -13.44 12.98 -3.01
N GLY A 105 -13.51 11.70 -3.38
CA GLY A 105 -14.65 11.07 -4.07
C GLY A 105 -14.25 10.56 -5.45
N CYS A 106 -15.20 9.95 -6.15
CA CYS A 106 -14.97 9.47 -7.51
C CYS A 106 -14.56 10.65 -8.42
N PRO A 107 -13.42 10.58 -9.13
CA PRO A 107 -12.96 11.67 -9.99
C PRO A 107 -13.87 11.96 -11.19
N ARG A 108 -14.92 11.16 -11.40
CA ARG A 108 -15.84 11.25 -12.53
C ARG A 108 -17.22 11.74 -12.12
N CYS A 109 -17.85 11.09 -11.14
CA CYS A 109 -19.18 11.48 -10.66
C CYS A 109 -19.16 12.35 -9.39
N ASN A 110 -18.00 12.59 -8.79
CA ASN A 110 -17.80 13.36 -7.55
C ASN A 110 -18.53 12.83 -6.31
N GLU A 111 -19.13 11.64 -6.40
CA GLU A 111 -19.76 10.98 -5.27
C GLU A 111 -18.72 10.32 -4.36
N ALA A 112 -18.98 10.30 -3.05
CA ALA A 112 -18.14 9.62 -2.08
C ALA A 112 -18.07 8.09 -2.34
N VAL A 113 -19.17 7.52 -2.83
CA VAL A 113 -19.24 6.15 -3.37
C VAL A 113 -19.58 6.24 -4.85
N CYS A 114 -18.70 5.70 -5.69
CA CYS A 114 -18.86 5.78 -7.15
C CYS A 114 -20.17 5.13 -7.63
N THR A 115 -20.92 5.86 -8.46
CA THR A 115 -22.15 5.39 -9.14
C THR A 115 -22.00 5.36 -10.66
N CYS A 116 -20.78 5.55 -11.17
CA CYS A 116 -20.50 5.43 -12.59
C CYS A 116 -20.80 4.02 -13.10
N ASP A 117 -21.22 3.92 -14.35
CA ASP A 117 -21.38 2.63 -15.02
C ASP A 117 -20.05 1.84 -15.01
N LEU A 118 -20.12 0.57 -14.64
CA LEU A 118 -18.99 -0.37 -14.54
C LEU A 118 -18.29 -0.62 -15.88
N SER A 119 -18.96 -0.31 -17.00
CA SER A 119 -18.35 -0.41 -18.34
C SER A 119 -17.20 0.59 -18.57
N TRP A 120 -17.07 1.60 -17.70
CA TRP A 120 -16.06 2.65 -17.85
C TRP A 120 -14.86 2.42 -16.93
N LYS A 121 -13.65 2.49 -17.50
CA LYS A 121 -12.39 2.44 -16.74
C LYS A 121 -12.40 3.45 -15.57
N PRO A 122 -12.06 3.02 -14.33
CA PRO A 122 -11.98 3.85 -13.11
C PRO A 122 -11.43 5.26 -13.30
#